data_AF-A0A9J6FY19-F1
#
_entry.id   AF-A0A9J6FY19-F1
#
_cell.length_a   1.000
_cell.length_b   1.000
_cell.length_c   1.000
_cell.angle_alpha   90.00
_cell.angle_beta   90.00
_cell.angle_gamma   90.00
#
_symmetry.space_group_name_H-M   'P 1'
#
loop_
_entity.id
_entity.type
_entity.pdbx_description
1 polymer ?
#
loop_
_entity_poly.entity_id
_entity_poly.type
_entity_poly.pdbx_seq_one_letter_code
_entity_poly.pdbx_strand_id
1 'polypeptide(L)'
;MCISHLASAYCRSRLYTYSINHKFVLPGVGMLVGPLPPSANNGTKMCRLLRREANYQADYIKDCLKLACFREAPPGGGDKRLRNALRSASFATNFLWQKIFAQIPRKPRAVPAHQEVHVLDTSEIPPQAQKALSLGPKFCVQPKLDRVELLSVVRTAAARVNAEDVDRCVSEGVDVLRSMPKTKRAVHTKEVVSSLRDADMKLLLSDKEGGFAVMSSETYAQKAREAIAANFRHVSDVDPLKVRKTALKRCEDMGLDRVAASVKKSQQARLTVFFSAKTHKPECPFRVIVSERGTWQHSVGLFLQRFLGMLPIHDPFRVRKAQDVSTFLEMEQPRAIPLVADLPVGQNFKDHLTVNGIAATAQEDIITDYYDLSIIPEYAFARTGPLALAFGVECVAFVSTPGEDADYPNIQLLLSTLNPTTNEAEYLALQIGLSQEMFDGYYRKNSDKYVFQVVPILLHPDSTGSIRLRSTDPNDYPIIDPKLLSSDEDLDGMVAGSKMAVQLLTTQAMRRANVTLWDAPVPGCESAGPVWSDDYLRCFVRQMSQSGWHPCCTAPMGTHREAVLDARLR
;
A
#
# COMPACT_ATOMS: atom_id res chain seq x y z
N MET A 1 -0.60 -16.28 8.54
CA MET A 1 -1.63 -15.34 8.04
C MET A 1 -1.13 -14.51 6.84
N CYS A 2 -0.04 -13.72 6.94
CA CYS A 2 0.44 -12.85 5.84
C CYS A 2 0.71 -13.57 4.50
N ILE A 3 1.25 -14.80 4.53
CA ILE A 3 1.55 -15.60 3.33
C ILE A 3 0.28 -15.96 2.53
N SER A 4 -0.79 -16.36 3.21
CA SER A 4 -2.06 -16.73 2.56
C SER A 4 -2.79 -15.52 2.00
N HIS A 5 -2.80 -14.39 2.72
CA HIS A 5 -3.38 -13.15 2.21
C HIS A 5 -2.63 -12.61 1.01
N LEU A 6 -1.29 -12.66 1.04
CA LEU A 6 -0.45 -12.27 -0.11
C LEU A 6 -0.75 -13.15 -1.33
N ALA A 7 -0.88 -14.47 -1.13
CA ALA A 7 -1.23 -15.39 -2.19
C ALA A 7 -2.63 -15.13 -2.77
N SER A 8 -3.61 -14.85 -1.91
CA SER A 8 -4.97 -14.49 -2.30
C SER A 8 -5.02 -13.20 -3.12
N ALA A 9 -4.31 -12.16 -2.69
CA ALA A 9 -4.21 -10.89 -3.40
C ALA A 9 -3.62 -11.06 -4.82
N TYR A 10 -2.53 -11.83 -4.96
CA TYR A 10 -1.96 -12.15 -6.26
C TYR A 10 -2.91 -12.99 -7.13
N CYS A 11 -3.64 -13.95 -6.57
CA CYS A 11 -4.65 -14.73 -7.29
C CYS A 11 -5.78 -13.84 -7.83
N ARG A 12 -6.30 -12.91 -7.01
CA ARG A 12 -7.30 -11.92 -7.45
C ARG A 12 -6.77 -11.06 -8.59
N SER A 13 -5.54 -10.56 -8.48
CA SER A 13 -4.89 -9.79 -9.55
C SER A 13 -4.75 -10.57 -10.86
N ARG A 14 -4.36 -11.86 -10.79
CA ARG A 14 -4.30 -12.76 -11.95
C ARG A 14 -5.69 -12.98 -12.56
N LEU A 15 -6.71 -13.18 -11.72
CA LEU A 15 -8.09 -13.38 -12.16
C LEU A 15 -8.63 -12.16 -12.92
N TYR A 16 -8.48 -10.96 -12.36
CA TYR A 16 -8.89 -9.72 -13.04
C TYR A 16 -8.08 -9.48 -14.33
N THR A 17 -6.79 -9.82 -14.34
CA THR A 17 -5.96 -9.76 -15.56
C THR A 17 -6.49 -10.70 -16.64
N TYR A 18 -6.87 -11.93 -16.27
CA TYR A 18 -7.48 -12.88 -17.19
C TYR A 18 -8.76 -12.31 -17.81
N SER A 19 -9.65 -11.75 -16.99
CA SER A 19 -10.92 -11.15 -17.44
C SER A 19 -10.72 -9.97 -18.37
N ILE A 20 -9.75 -9.10 -18.08
CA ILE A 20 -9.37 -7.98 -18.96
C ILE A 20 -8.90 -8.49 -20.33
N ASN A 21 -8.05 -9.53 -20.34
CA ASN A 21 -7.46 -10.04 -21.57
C ASN A 21 -8.47 -10.79 -22.46
N HIS A 22 -9.44 -11.45 -21.84
CA HIS A 22 -10.44 -12.26 -22.55
C HIS A 22 -11.79 -11.55 -22.72
N LYS A 23 -11.89 -10.28 -22.29
CA LYS A 23 -13.11 -9.45 -22.35
C LYS A 23 -14.35 -10.17 -21.79
N PHE A 24 -14.19 -10.78 -20.62
CA PHE A 24 -15.24 -11.49 -19.89
C PHE A 24 -15.55 -10.74 -18.58
N VAL A 25 -16.82 -10.77 -18.16
CA VAL A 25 -17.28 -10.15 -16.90
C VAL A 25 -17.39 -11.24 -15.84
N LEU A 26 -16.57 -11.14 -14.79
CA LEU A 26 -16.65 -12.09 -13.67
C LEU A 26 -18.00 -11.97 -12.96
N PRO A 27 -18.64 -13.08 -12.54
CA PRO A 27 -19.90 -13.05 -11.81
C PRO A 27 -19.87 -12.12 -10.58
N GLY A 28 -18.80 -12.20 -9.77
CA GLY A 28 -18.62 -11.33 -8.59
C GLY A 28 -18.42 -9.85 -8.91
N VAL A 29 -18.02 -9.49 -10.14
CA VAL A 29 -17.95 -8.09 -10.59
C VAL A 29 -19.33 -7.58 -11.00
N GLY A 30 -20.21 -8.46 -11.50
CA GLY A 30 -21.61 -8.12 -11.77
C GLY A 30 -22.36 -7.75 -10.49
N MET A 31 -22.14 -8.50 -9.41
CA MET A 31 -22.76 -8.24 -8.10
C MET A 31 -22.45 -6.86 -7.52
N LEU A 32 -21.29 -6.27 -7.86
CA LEU A 32 -20.90 -4.94 -7.38
C LEU A 32 -21.69 -3.79 -8.04
N VAL A 33 -22.43 -4.05 -9.12
CA VAL A 33 -23.14 -3.03 -9.92
C VAL A 33 -24.66 -3.17 -9.82
N GLY A 34 -25.14 -4.09 -8.97
CA GLY A 34 -26.55 -4.39 -8.81
C GLY A 34 -27.08 -5.47 -9.78
N PRO A 35 -28.40 -5.53 -10.01
CA PRO A 35 -29.04 -6.69 -10.67
C PRO A 35 -28.77 -6.78 -12.18
N LEU A 36 -28.23 -5.73 -12.81
CA LEU A 36 -27.93 -5.71 -14.24
C LEU A 36 -26.42 -5.93 -14.48
N PRO A 37 -26.04 -6.98 -15.24
CA PRO A 37 -24.64 -7.24 -15.52
C PRO A 37 -24.03 -6.11 -16.37
N PRO A 38 -22.82 -5.61 -16.04
CA PRO A 38 -22.21 -4.53 -16.80
C PRO A 38 -21.81 -4.99 -18.21
N SER A 39 -21.79 -4.06 -19.17
CA SER A 39 -21.25 -4.32 -20.50
C SER A 39 -19.80 -4.81 -20.44
N ALA A 40 -19.33 -5.57 -21.43
CA ALA A 40 -17.95 -6.10 -21.45
C ALA A 40 -16.87 -5.00 -21.30
N ASN A 41 -17.12 -3.81 -21.86
CA ASN A 41 -16.23 -2.66 -21.73
C ASN A 41 -16.24 -2.08 -20.31
N ASN A 42 -17.41 -1.95 -19.69
CA ASN A 42 -17.53 -1.47 -18.31
C ASN A 42 -16.96 -2.49 -17.31
N GLY A 43 -17.24 -3.78 -17.50
CA GLY A 43 -16.62 -4.86 -16.72
C GLY A 43 -15.10 -4.89 -16.85
N THR A 44 -14.56 -4.59 -18.04
CA THR A 44 -13.09 -4.45 -18.23
C THR A 44 -12.52 -3.26 -17.46
N LYS A 45 -13.21 -2.11 -17.47
CA LYS A 45 -12.79 -0.94 -16.69
C LYS A 45 -12.79 -1.25 -15.19
N MET A 46 -13.85 -1.88 -14.69
CA MET A 46 -13.94 -2.30 -13.29
C MET A 46 -12.85 -3.30 -12.91
N CYS A 47 -12.61 -4.32 -13.73
CA CYS A 47 -11.52 -5.27 -13.49
C CYS A 47 -10.15 -4.60 -13.44
N ARG A 48 -9.92 -3.49 -14.18
CA ARG A 48 -8.67 -2.72 -14.07
C ARG A 48 -8.54 -2.04 -12.71
N LEU A 49 -9.63 -1.48 -12.18
CA LEU A 49 -9.67 -0.89 -10.84
C LEU A 49 -9.43 -1.95 -9.77
N LEU A 50 -10.18 -3.05 -9.81
CA LEU A 50 -10.06 -4.15 -8.85
C LEU A 50 -8.69 -4.84 -8.90
N ARG A 51 -8.07 -4.94 -10.10
CA ARG A 51 -6.68 -5.40 -10.22
C ARG A 51 -5.70 -4.46 -9.56
N ARG A 52 -5.89 -3.14 -9.73
CA ARG A 52 -5.03 -2.14 -9.09
C ARG A 52 -5.13 -2.25 -7.58
N GLU A 53 -6.35 -2.39 -7.05
CA GLU A 53 -6.61 -2.59 -5.62
C GLU A 53 -5.97 -3.89 -5.10
N ALA A 54 -6.14 -5.00 -5.81
CA ALA A 54 -5.52 -6.28 -5.43
C ALA A 54 -3.97 -6.21 -5.43
N ASN A 55 -3.37 -5.44 -6.33
CA ASN A 55 -1.92 -5.21 -6.31
C ASN A 55 -1.50 -4.32 -5.14
N TYR A 56 -2.27 -3.27 -4.82
CA TYR A 56 -2.01 -2.41 -3.66
C TYR A 56 -2.03 -3.22 -2.35
N GLN A 57 -3.03 -4.08 -2.19
CA GLN A 57 -3.09 -5.01 -1.06
C GLN A 57 -1.89 -5.96 -1.02
N ALA A 58 -1.45 -6.49 -2.16
CA ALA A 58 -0.29 -7.36 -2.22
C ALA A 58 1.01 -6.62 -1.81
N ASP A 59 1.17 -5.36 -2.23
CA ASP A 59 2.32 -4.54 -1.86
C ASP A 59 2.30 -4.22 -0.36
N TYR A 60 1.15 -3.81 0.18
CA TYR A 60 0.96 -3.58 1.62
C TYR A 60 1.30 -4.82 2.46
N ILE A 61 0.73 -5.99 2.12
CA ILE A 61 0.99 -7.24 2.85
C ILE A 61 2.46 -7.65 2.72
N LYS A 62 3.09 -7.39 1.58
CA LYS A 62 4.51 -7.65 1.36
C LYS A 62 5.38 -6.77 2.26
N ASP A 63 5.00 -5.51 2.48
CA ASP A 63 5.70 -4.62 3.39
C ASP A 63 5.49 -5.02 4.86
N CYS A 64 4.28 -5.43 5.26
CA CYS A 64 4.05 -6.04 6.56
C CYS A 64 4.91 -7.31 6.76
N LEU A 65 5.02 -8.15 5.72
CA LEU A 65 5.83 -9.36 5.75
C LEU A 65 7.32 -9.05 5.87
N LYS A 66 7.81 -7.98 5.22
CA LYS A 66 9.18 -7.49 5.42
C LYS A 66 9.40 -7.11 6.87
N LEU A 67 8.55 -6.25 7.43
CA LEU A 67 8.67 -5.81 8.82
C LEU A 67 8.71 -6.99 9.80
N ALA A 68 7.80 -7.96 9.64
CA ALA A 68 7.77 -9.17 10.45
C ALA A 68 9.05 -10.00 10.33
N CYS A 69 9.54 -10.23 9.10
CA CYS A 69 10.73 -11.05 8.87
C CYS A 69 12.02 -10.41 9.41
N PHE A 70 12.09 -9.08 9.43
CA PHE A 70 13.27 -8.35 9.94
C PHE A 70 13.22 -8.11 11.45
N ARG A 71 12.03 -8.05 12.06
CA ARG A 71 11.86 -7.90 13.52
C ARG A 71 12.28 -9.16 14.29
N GLU A 72 12.04 -10.34 13.73
CA GLU A 72 12.26 -11.62 14.41
C GLU A 72 13.59 -12.32 14.06
N ALA A 73 14.48 -11.67 13.30
CA ALA A 73 15.69 -12.30 12.81
C ALA A 73 16.95 -11.83 13.56
N PRO A 74 17.92 -12.72 13.83
CA PRO A 74 19.25 -12.29 14.25
C PRO A 74 19.90 -11.42 13.14
N PRO A 75 20.93 -10.60 13.46
CA PRO A 75 21.57 -9.71 12.49
C PRO A 75 21.96 -10.45 11.20
N GLY A 76 21.43 -10.01 10.06
CA GLY A 76 21.64 -10.65 8.74
C GLY A 76 20.69 -11.80 8.38
N GLY A 77 19.77 -12.21 9.26
CA GLY A 77 18.83 -13.31 9.02
C GLY A 77 17.48 -12.91 8.38
N GLY A 78 17.12 -11.63 8.43
CA GLY A 78 15.81 -11.12 7.99
C GLY A 78 15.55 -11.33 6.49
N ASP A 79 16.59 -11.12 5.68
CA ASP A 79 16.52 -11.36 4.23
C ASP A 79 16.25 -12.84 3.89
N LYS A 80 16.83 -13.78 4.64
CA LYS A 80 16.61 -15.22 4.39
C LYS A 80 15.16 -15.61 4.75
N ARG A 81 14.65 -15.12 5.89
CA ARG A 81 13.25 -15.34 6.31
C ARG A 81 12.26 -14.73 5.32
N LEU A 82 12.48 -13.49 4.91
CA LEU A 82 11.64 -12.82 3.92
C LEU A 82 11.63 -13.59 2.59
N ARG A 83 12.80 -14.03 2.10
CA ARG A 83 12.89 -14.81 0.87
C ARG A 83 12.11 -16.12 0.96
N ASN A 84 12.21 -16.84 2.08
CA ASN A 84 11.45 -18.07 2.30
C ASN A 84 9.94 -17.80 2.35
N ALA A 85 9.50 -16.77 3.07
CA ALA A 85 8.09 -16.41 3.17
C ALA A 85 7.50 -16.00 1.80
N LEU A 86 8.25 -15.23 1.00
CA LEU A 86 7.85 -14.87 -0.37
C LEU A 86 7.81 -16.09 -1.31
N ARG A 87 8.75 -17.04 -1.16
CA ARG A 87 8.70 -18.31 -1.90
C ARG A 87 7.45 -19.13 -1.54
N SER A 88 7.14 -19.25 -0.25
CA SER A 88 5.92 -19.92 0.21
C SER A 88 4.65 -19.24 -0.30
N ALA A 89 4.61 -17.91 -0.31
CA ALA A 89 3.48 -17.14 -0.87
C ALA A 89 3.35 -17.39 -2.38
N SER A 90 4.46 -17.46 -3.11
CA SER A 90 4.46 -17.79 -4.54
C SER A 90 3.94 -19.21 -4.81
N PHE A 91 4.37 -20.20 -4.01
CA PHE A 91 3.87 -21.57 -4.10
C PHE A 91 2.36 -21.64 -3.85
N ALA A 92 1.90 -21.02 -2.75
CA ALA A 92 0.48 -20.93 -2.43
C ALA A 92 -0.32 -20.21 -3.51
N THR A 93 0.21 -19.12 -4.08
CA THR A 93 -0.40 -18.39 -5.21
C THR A 93 -0.58 -19.32 -6.40
N ASN A 94 0.45 -20.10 -6.76
CA ASN A 94 0.36 -21.02 -7.90
C ASN A 94 -0.61 -22.17 -7.65
N PHE A 95 -0.60 -22.74 -6.45
CA PHE A 95 -1.55 -23.78 -6.05
C PHE A 95 -3.01 -23.29 -6.14
N LEU A 96 -3.32 -22.14 -5.53
CA LEU A 96 -4.63 -21.52 -5.58
C LEU A 96 -5.03 -21.14 -7.01
N TRP A 97 -4.08 -20.57 -7.77
CA TRP A 97 -4.31 -20.19 -9.16
C TRP A 97 -4.69 -21.39 -10.03
N GLN A 98 -4.05 -22.55 -9.87
CA GLN A 98 -4.43 -23.76 -10.64
C GLN A 98 -5.88 -24.18 -10.36
N LYS A 99 -6.31 -24.13 -9.09
CA LYS A 99 -7.70 -24.44 -8.70
C LYS A 99 -8.70 -23.45 -9.29
N ILE A 100 -8.39 -22.16 -9.23
CA ILE A 100 -9.25 -21.09 -9.79
C ILE A 100 -9.28 -21.20 -11.31
N PHE A 101 -8.13 -21.32 -11.95
CA PHE A 101 -7.98 -21.33 -13.41
C PHE A 101 -8.73 -22.49 -14.08
N ALA A 102 -8.78 -23.66 -13.43
CA ALA A 102 -9.54 -24.81 -13.92
C ALA A 102 -11.05 -24.53 -14.02
N GLN A 103 -11.57 -23.58 -13.23
CA GLN A 103 -12.99 -23.24 -13.15
C GLN A 103 -13.37 -22.05 -14.07
N ILE A 104 -12.40 -21.40 -14.72
CA ILE A 104 -12.68 -20.22 -15.57
C ILE A 104 -13.15 -20.68 -16.97
N PRO A 105 -14.29 -20.17 -17.48
CA PRO A 105 -14.77 -20.48 -18.82
C PRO A 105 -13.74 -20.08 -19.89
N ARG A 106 -13.37 -21.02 -20.77
CA ARG A 106 -12.47 -20.75 -21.91
C ARG A 106 -13.29 -20.32 -23.13
N LYS A 107 -13.04 -19.12 -23.66
CA LYS A 107 -13.55 -18.74 -24.97
C LYS A 107 -12.67 -19.37 -26.06
N PRO A 108 -13.21 -19.98 -27.14
CA PRO A 108 -12.40 -20.43 -28.25
C PRO A 108 -11.63 -19.24 -28.83
N ARG A 109 -10.35 -19.48 -29.16
CA ARG A 109 -9.46 -18.46 -29.74
C ARG A 109 -10.06 -18.05 -31.08
N ALA A 110 -10.61 -16.84 -31.15
CA ALA A 110 -11.11 -16.30 -32.41
C ALA A 110 -9.95 -16.29 -33.43
N VAL A 111 -10.21 -16.83 -34.63
CA VAL A 111 -9.33 -16.65 -35.78
C VAL A 111 -9.25 -15.14 -36.03
N PRO A 112 -8.05 -14.54 -36.17
CA PRO A 112 -7.95 -13.11 -36.42
C PRO A 112 -8.70 -12.76 -37.70
N ALA A 113 -9.66 -11.84 -37.62
CA ALA A 113 -10.16 -11.18 -38.81
C ALA A 113 -8.99 -10.44 -39.47
N HIS A 114 -8.89 -10.49 -40.80
CA HIS A 114 -7.90 -9.71 -41.55
C HIS A 114 -7.99 -8.24 -41.12
N GLN A 115 -6.89 -7.66 -40.65
CA GLN A 115 -6.81 -6.24 -40.38
C GLN A 115 -6.61 -5.47 -41.68
N GLU A 116 -7.32 -4.35 -41.79
CA GLU A 116 -7.13 -3.39 -42.87
C GLU A 116 -5.74 -2.75 -42.76
N VAL A 117 -5.02 -2.71 -43.89
CA VAL A 117 -3.71 -2.07 -43.99
C VAL A 117 -3.92 -0.72 -44.65
N HIS A 118 -3.60 0.37 -43.96
CA HIS A 118 -3.82 1.71 -44.48
C HIS A 118 -2.69 2.11 -45.42
N VAL A 119 -3.00 2.36 -46.68
CA VAL A 119 -2.07 2.95 -47.64
C VAL A 119 -2.30 4.46 -47.64
N LEU A 120 -1.24 5.26 -47.37
CA LEU A 120 -1.39 6.71 -47.20
C LEU A 120 -1.12 7.54 -48.47
N ASP A 121 -0.74 6.88 -49.56
CA ASP A 121 -0.52 7.46 -50.89
C ASP A 121 -0.99 6.48 -51.98
N THR A 122 -0.64 6.72 -53.24
CA THR A 122 -1.04 5.88 -54.37
C THR A 122 -0.15 4.64 -54.55
N SER A 123 0.71 4.31 -53.59
CA SER A 123 1.66 3.20 -53.70
C SER A 123 1.00 1.85 -53.43
N GLU A 124 1.32 0.83 -54.24
CA GLU A 124 0.80 -0.52 -54.04
C GLU A 124 1.68 -1.35 -53.12
N ILE A 125 1.07 -2.11 -52.21
CA ILE A 125 1.79 -3.00 -51.30
C ILE A 125 2.18 -4.28 -52.07
N PRO A 126 3.46 -4.70 -52.04
CA PRO A 126 3.88 -5.96 -52.65
C PRO A 126 3.04 -7.15 -52.15
N PRO A 127 2.59 -8.08 -53.01
CA PRO A 127 1.72 -9.20 -52.62
C PRO A 127 2.27 -10.04 -51.46
N GLN A 128 3.60 -10.20 -51.41
CA GLN A 128 4.32 -10.92 -50.36
C GLN A 128 4.20 -10.22 -49.00
N ALA A 129 4.15 -8.88 -48.98
CA ALA A 129 3.97 -8.07 -47.78
C ALA A 129 2.49 -7.94 -47.40
N GLN A 130 1.57 -7.85 -48.36
CA GLN A 130 0.14 -7.64 -48.12
C GLN A 130 -0.46 -8.71 -47.18
N LYS A 131 -0.22 -9.99 -47.48
CA LYS A 131 -0.69 -11.10 -46.66
C LYS A 131 -0.12 -11.02 -45.24
N ALA A 132 1.18 -10.72 -45.12
CA ALA A 132 1.86 -10.60 -43.84
C ALA A 132 1.29 -9.47 -42.99
N LEU A 133 1.14 -8.28 -43.56
CA LEU A 133 0.67 -7.07 -42.86
C LEU A 133 -0.80 -7.17 -42.44
N SER A 134 -1.65 -7.85 -43.23
CA SER A 134 -3.06 -8.09 -42.89
C SER A 134 -3.29 -8.94 -41.63
N LEU A 135 -2.25 -9.65 -41.16
CA LEU A 135 -2.32 -10.39 -39.90
C LEU A 135 -2.19 -9.45 -38.69
N GLY A 136 -1.63 -8.26 -38.87
CA GLY A 136 -1.48 -7.26 -37.81
C GLY A 136 -0.21 -7.40 -36.97
N PRO A 137 0.26 -6.32 -36.32
CA PRO A 137 1.52 -6.26 -35.58
C PRO A 137 1.69 -7.27 -34.45
N LYS A 138 0.61 -7.76 -33.83
CA LYS A 138 0.67 -8.85 -32.83
C LYS A 138 0.90 -10.23 -33.44
N PHE A 139 0.63 -10.39 -34.73
CA PHE A 139 0.66 -11.67 -35.44
C PHE A 139 1.67 -11.66 -36.60
N CYS A 140 2.24 -10.50 -36.97
CA CYS A 140 3.39 -10.33 -37.85
C CYS A 140 4.72 -10.79 -37.23
N VAL A 141 4.70 -11.93 -36.53
CA VAL A 141 5.85 -12.63 -35.95
C VAL A 141 6.24 -12.10 -34.56
N GLN A 142 6.13 -12.97 -33.55
CA GLN A 142 6.98 -12.87 -32.36
C GLN A 142 8.40 -13.26 -32.83
N PRO A 143 9.39 -12.36 -32.83
CA PRO A 143 10.71 -12.66 -33.34
C PRO A 143 11.26 -13.91 -32.64
N LYS A 144 11.74 -14.87 -33.41
CA LYS A 144 12.44 -16.03 -32.86
C LYS A 144 13.78 -15.51 -32.33
N LEU A 145 13.81 -15.22 -31.03
CA LEU A 145 15.06 -15.03 -30.32
C LEU A 145 15.88 -16.30 -30.54
N ASP A 146 17.14 -16.14 -30.96
CA ASP A 146 18.01 -17.29 -31.13
C ASP A 146 18.32 -17.94 -29.76
N ARG A 147 18.99 -19.10 -29.75
CA ARG A 147 19.27 -19.80 -28.48
C ARG A 147 20.16 -18.97 -27.54
N VAL A 148 21.04 -18.13 -28.09
CA VAL A 148 21.96 -17.28 -27.34
C VAL A 148 21.19 -16.10 -26.75
N GLU A 149 20.27 -15.50 -27.50
CA GLU A 149 19.39 -14.43 -27.04
C GLU A 149 18.38 -14.92 -26.01
N LEU A 150 17.78 -16.10 -26.21
CA LEU A 150 16.89 -16.73 -25.22
C LEU A 150 17.65 -17.03 -23.93
N LEU A 151 18.88 -17.55 -24.03
CA LEU A 151 19.74 -17.76 -22.87
C LEU A 151 20.15 -16.42 -22.22
N SER A 152 20.38 -15.38 -23.01
CA SER A 152 20.65 -14.03 -22.52
C SER A 152 19.45 -13.45 -21.78
N VAL A 153 18.23 -13.69 -22.25
CA VAL A 153 16.99 -13.30 -21.56
C VAL A 153 16.84 -14.07 -20.25
N VAL A 154 17.08 -15.39 -20.25
CA VAL A 154 17.10 -16.20 -19.03
C VAL A 154 18.13 -15.68 -18.03
N ARG A 155 19.35 -15.37 -18.49
CA ARG A 155 20.42 -14.80 -17.65
C ARG A 155 20.11 -13.39 -17.17
N THR A 156 19.48 -12.56 -17.99
CA THR A 156 19.06 -11.19 -17.61
C THR A 156 17.94 -11.24 -16.58
N ALA A 157 17.01 -12.20 -16.69
CA ALA A 157 15.99 -12.46 -15.69
C ALA A 157 16.60 -13.01 -14.40
N ALA A 158 17.55 -13.95 -14.51
CA ALA A 158 18.26 -14.52 -13.38
C ALA A 158 19.14 -13.48 -12.66
N ALA A 159 19.71 -12.51 -13.36
CA ALA A 159 20.46 -11.40 -12.75
C ALA A 159 19.60 -10.47 -11.87
N ARG A 160 18.27 -10.62 -11.90
CA ARG A 160 17.33 -9.90 -11.03
C ARG A 160 16.85 -10.74 -9.84
N VAL A 161 17.26 -12.01 -9.75
CA VAL A 161 17.06 -12.84 -8.56
C VAL A 161 18.28 -12.77 -7.65
N ASN A 162 18.13 -13.20 -6.40
CA ASN A 162 19.23 -13.17 -5.42
C ASN A 162 20.38 -14.07 -5.88
N ALA A 163 21.62 -13.74 -5.51
CA ALA A 163 22.84 -14.45 -5.94
C ALA A 163 22.74 -15.98 -5.76
N GLU A 164 22.13 -16.43 -4.65
CA GLU A 164 21.93 -17.84 -4.30
C GLU A 164 20.96 -18.59 -5.24
N ASP A 165 20.09 -17.87 -5.96
CA ASP A 165 19.04 -18.43 -6.83
C ASP A 165 19.39 -18.34 -8.32
N VAL A 166 20.50 -17.67 -8.69
CA VAL A 166 20.86 -17.40 -10.09
C VAL A 166 21.01 -18.71 -10.87
N ASP A 167 21.77 -19.67 -10.34
CA ASP A 167 22.05 -20.93 -11.02
C ASP A 167 20.80 -21.78 -11.21
N ARG A 168 19.93 -21.84 -10.18
CA ARG A 168 18.63 -22.52 -10.27
C ARG A 168 17.73 -21.86 -11.31
N CYS A 169 17.64 -20.54 -11.31
CA CYS A 169 16.82 -19.78 -12.25
C CYS A 169 17.31 -19.95 -13.70
N VAL A 170 18.64 -19.98 -13.90
CA VAL A 170 19.24 -20.26 -15.21
C VAL A 170 18.92 -21.69 -15.64
N SER A 171 19.07 -22.68 -14.75
CA SER A 171 18.80 -24.09 -15.06
C SER A 171 17.33 -24.34 -15.44
N GLU A 172 16.40 -23.88 -14.61
CA GLU A 172 14.96 -24.01 -14.87
C GLU A 172 14.55 -23.27 -16.15
N GLY A 173 15.13 -22.08 -16.39
CA GLY A 173 14.92 -21.33 -17.62
C GLY A 173 15.40 -22.10 -18.85
N VAL A 174 16.56 -22.76 -18.77
CA VAL A 174 17.09 -23.60 -19.85
C VAL A 174 16.21 -24.84 -20.10
N ASP A 175 15.66 -25.46 -19.06
CA ASP A 175 14.79 -26.63 -19.22
C ASP A 175 13.43 -26.28 -19.84
N VAL A 176 12.89 -25.09 -19.54
CA VAL A 176 11.73 -24.54 -20.25
C VAL A 176 12.06 -24.31 -21.73
N LEU A 177 13.23 -23.77 -22.05
CA LEU A 177 13.66 -23.57 -23.44
C LEU A 177 13.81 -24.91 -24.19
N ARG A 178 14.23 -25.99 -23.52
CA ARG A 178 14.36 -27.34 -24.10
C ARG A 178 13.01 -27.98 -24.43
N SER A 179 11.97 -27.68 -23.65
CA SER A 179 10.64 -28.27 -23.78
C SER A 179 9.66 -27.45 -24.64
N MET A 180 10.06 -26.28 -25.15
CA MET A 180 9.18 -25.47 -25.99
C MET A 180 8.89 -26.15 -27.34
N PRO A 181 7.60 -26.26 -27.73
CA PRO A 181 7.22 -26.82 -29.03
C PRO A 181 7.76 -25.94 -30.17
N LYS A 182 8.21 -26.59 -31.26
CA LYS A 182 8.65 -25.91 -32.47
C LYS A 182 7.46 -25.20 -33.12
N THR A 183 7.38 -23.87 -33.00
CA THR A 183 6.40 -23.06 -33.73
C THR A 183 6.76 -23.02 -35.22
N LYS A 184 5.85 -23.48 -36.09
CA LYS A 184 5.98 -23.26 -37.54
C LYS A 184 5.79 -21.77 -37.84
N ARG A 185 6.66 -21.19 -38.67
CA ARG A 185 6.50 -19.80 -39.14
C ARG A 185 5.30 -19.74 -40.09
N ALA A 186 4.43 -18.76 -39.88
CA ALA A 186 3.35 -18.46 -40.83
C ALA A 186 3.82 -17.57 -41.99
N VAL A 187 4.93 -16.82 -41.81
CA VAL A 187 5.42 -15.79 -42.77
C VAL A 187 6.96 -15.69 -42.72
N HIS A 188 7.60 -15.45 -43.87
CA HIS A 188 9.03 -15.19 -44.01
C HIS A 188 9.37 -13.68 -43.92
N THR A 189 9.71 -13.19 -42.72
CA THR A 189 9.94 -11.74 -42.47
C THR A 189 11.04 -11.12 -43.33
N LYS A 190 12.11 -11.86 -43.67
CA LYS A 190 13.20 -11.33 -44.50
C LYS A 190 12.69 -10.94 -45.90
N GLU A 191 11.80 -11.74 -46.47
CA GLU A 191 11.19 -11.52 -47.79
C GLU A 191 10.20 -10.35 -47.76
N VAL A 192 9.45 -10.20 -46.67
CA VAL A 192 8.57 -9.03 -46.46
C VAL A 192 9.38 -7.75 -46.34
N VAL A 193 10.50 -7.77 -45.60
CA VAL A 193 11.37 -6.61 -45.43
C VAL A 193 12.12 -6.28 -46.72
N SER A 194 12.61 -7.27 -47.47
CA SER A 194 13.25 -7.03 -48.77
C SER A 194 12.24 -6.47 -49.76
N SER A 195 11.06 -7.07 -49.90
CA SER A 195 10.04 -6.58 -50.84
C SER A 195 9.58 -5.15 -50.54
N LEU A 196 9.39 -4.77 -49.27
CA LEU A 196 9.08 -3.39 -48.91
C LEU A 196 10.26 -2.43 -49.18
N ARG A 197 11.51 -2.89 -48.99
CA ARG A 197 12.71 -2.10 -49.27
C ARG A 197 12.91 -1.89 -50.77
N ASP A 198 12.72 -2.94 -51.56
CA ASP A 198 12.84 -2.93 -53.01
C ASP A 198 11.77 -2.04 -53.65
N ALA A 199 10.59 -1.94 -53.02
CA ALA A 199 9.51 -1.03 -53.40
C ALA A 199 9.65 0.40 -52.82
N ASP A 200 10.75 0.72 -52.12
CA ASP A 200 10.98 1.99 -51.40
C ASP A 200 9.82 2.43 -50.47
N MET A 201 9.21 1.45 -49.80
CA MET A 201 8.08 1.67 -48.90
C MET A 201 8.53 1.77 -47.43
N LYS A 202 7.85 2.65 -46.68
CA LYS A 202 7.95 2.78 -45.22
C LYS A 202 6.72 2.19 -44.56
N LEU A 203 6.95 1.60 -43.39
CA LEU A 203 5.94 0.93 -42.58
C LEU A 203 5.88 1.58 -41.20
N LEU A 204 4.68 1.98 -40.77
CA LEU A 204 4.41 2.51 -39.43
C LEU A 204 3.31 1.72 -38.72
N LEU A 205 3.35 1.72 -37.39
CA LEU A 205 2.30 1.13 -36.56
C LEU A 205 1.15 2.11 -36.38
N SER A 206 -0.09 1.62 -36.40
CA SER A 206 -1.28 2.38 -35.96
C SER A 206 -1.27 2.56 -34.44
N ASP A 207 -1.58 3.77 -33.96
CA ASP A 207 -1.50 4.12 -32.54
C ASP A 207 -2.63 3.54 -31.67
N LYS A 208 -3.79 3.22 -32.25
CA LYS A 208 -4.98 2.74 -31.52
C LYS A 208 -5.62 1.48 -32.10
N GLU A 209 -5.59 1.32 -33.41
CA GLU A 209 -6.30 0.23 -34.10
C GLU A 209 -5.43 -1.03 -34.23
N GLY A 210 -4.13 -0.88 -33.92
CA GLY A 210 -3.21 -1.99 -33.83
C GLY A 210 -3.03 -2.71 -35.16
N GLY A 211 -3.07 -1.98 -36.27
CA GLY A 211 -2.70 -2.39 -37.64
C GLY A 211 -1.47 -1.64 -38.17
N PHE A 212 -1.29 -1.60 -39.49
CA PHE A 212 -0.17 -0.93 -40.15
C PHE A 212 -0.62 0.21 -41.06
N ALA A 213 0.25 1.21 -41.20
CA ALA A 213 0.19 2.20 -42.25
C ALA A 213 1.42 2.05 -43.17
N VAL A 214 1.20 1.96 -44.47
CA VAL A 214 2.25 1.84 -45.50
C VAL A 214 2.20 3.07 -46.41
N MET A 215 3.37 3.54 -46.83
CA MET A 215 3.52 4.70 -47.70
C MET A 215 4.89 4.67 -48.37
N SER A 216 5.09 5.46 -49.42
CA SER A 216 6.42 5.71 -50.01
C SER A 216 7.37 6.42 -49.04
N SER A 217 8.68 6.30 -49.29
CA SER A 217 9.70 7.08 -48.56
C SER A 217 9.51 8.59 -48.67
N GLU A 218 8.97 9.09 -49.78
CA GLU A 218 8.68 10.52 -49.99
C GLU A 218 7.56 11.01 -49.07
N THR A 219 6.40 10.34 -49.10
CA THR A 219 5.25 10.64 -48.23
C THR A 219 5.64 10.56 -46.75
N TYR A 220 6.45 9.56 -46.39
CA TYR A 220 6.98 9.44 -45.04
C TYR A 220 7.85 10.64 -44.65
N ALA A 221 8.78 11.06 -45.51
CA ALA A 221 9.68 12.18 -45.23
C ALA A 221 8.90 13.49 -45.08
N GLN A 222 7.87 13.72 -45.91
CA GLN A 222 6.99 14.88 -45.79
C GLN A 222 6.24 14.88 -44.46
N LYS A 223 5.46 13.82 -44.17
CA LYS A 223 4.67 13.73 -42.94
C LYS A 223 5.55 13.75 -41.68
N ALA A 224 6.76 13.19 -41.74
CA ALA A 224 7.73 13.27 -40.66
C ALA A 224 8.18 14.73 -40.42
N ARG A 225 8.52 15.48 -41.47
CA ARG A 225 8.89 16.91 -41.34
C ARG A 225 7.77 17.75 -40.75
N GLU A 226 6.54 17.57 -41.24
CA GLU A 226 5.35 18.26 -40.71
C GLU A 226 5.14 17.94 -39.23
N ALA A 227 5.25 16.67 -38.85
CA ALA A 227 5.10 16.24 -37.46
C ALA A 227 6.22 16.79 -36.56
N ILE A 228 7.46 16.85 -37.04
CA ILE A 228 8.57 17.46 -36.30
C ILE A 228 8.33 18.96 -36.12
N ALA A 229 7.99 19.69 -37.20
CA ALA A 229 7.75 21.13 -37.16
C ALA A 229 6.58 21.50 -36.22
N ALA A 230 5.53 20.67 -36.18
CA ALA A 230 4.38 20.90 -35.31
C ALA A 230 4.67 20.66 -33.81
N ASN A 231 5.67 19.84 -33.46
CA ASN A 231 5.94 19.44 -32.07
C ASN A 231 7.24 20.02 -31.49
N PHE A 232 8.17 20.47 -32.34
CA PHE A 232 9.49 20.95 -31.91
C PHE A 232 9.81 22.32 -32.49
N ARG A 233 10.48 23.14 -31.68
CA ARG A 233 11.13 24.37 -32.14
C ARG A 233 12.58 24.07 -32.46
N HIS A 234 13.05 24.57 -33.61
CA HIS A 234 14.47 24.47 -33.95
C HIS A 234 15.29 25.36 -33.01
N VAL A 235 16.36 24.82 -32.44
CA VAL A 235 17.28 25.56 -31.56
C VAL A 235 18.65 25.50 -32.22
N SER A 236 19.05 26.60 -32.86
CA SER A 236 20.31 26.70 -33.63
C SER A 236 21.54 26.85 -32.74
N ASP A 237 21.37 27.38 -31.53
CA ASP A 237 22.49 27.91 -30.74
C ASP A 237 23.00 26.93 -29.67
N VAL A 238 22.47 25.71 -29.64
CA VAL A 238 22.77 24.72 -28.61
C VAL A 238 23.51 23.54 -29.23
N ASP A 239 24.80 23.41 -28.88
CA ASP A 239 25.60 22.23 -29.19
C ASP A 239 25.37 21.13 -28.13
N PRO A 240 24.74 19.99 -28.49
CA PRO A 240 24.43 18.92 -27.54
C PRO A 240 25.66 18.32 -26.88
N LEU A 241 26.83 18.34 -27.53
CA LEU A 241 28.08 17.83 -26.96
C LEU A 241 28.64 18.78 -25.90
N LYS A 242 28.52 20.10 -26.12
CA LYS A 242 28.88 21.09 -25.09
C LYS A 242 27.96 20.98 -23.88
N VAL A 243 26.65 20.84 -24.09
CA VAL A 243 25.68 20.66 -22.99
C VAL A 243 26.01 19.39 -22.19
N ARG A 244 26.35 18.29 -22.86
CA ARG A 244 26.79 17.06 -22.19
C ARG A 244 28.05 17.27 -21.35
N LYS A 245 29.05 17.98 -21.86
CA LYS A 245 30.28 18.32 -21.10
C LYS A 245 29.95 19.16 -19.87
N THR A 246 29.07 20.14 -20.00
CA THR A 246 28.61 20.96 -18.86
C THR A 246 27.90 20.11 -17.81
N ALA A 247 27.00 19.21 -18.24
CA ALA A 247 26.30 18.30 -17.33
C ALA A 247 27.28 17.34 -16.61
N LEU A 248 28.26 16.80 -17.32
CA LEU A 248 29.30 15.95 -16.75
C LEU A 248 30.10 16.71 -15.68
N LYS A 249 30.59 17.91 -16.01
CA LYS A 249 31.33 18.76 -15.07
C LYS A 249 30.52 19.06 -13.81
N ARG A 250 29.24 19.43 -13.96
CA ARG A 250 28.34 19.67 -12.81
C ARG A 250 28.18 18.42 -11.93
N CYS A 251 28.09 17.23 -12.52
CA CYS A 251 28.02 15.99 -11.75
C CYS A 251 29.32 15.75 -10.97
N GLU A 252 30.48 16.01 -11.59
CA GLU A 252 31.80 15.88 -10.95
C GLU A 252 31.98 16.89 -9.81
N ASP A 253 31.63 18.17 -10.05
CA ASP A 253 31.69 19.24 -9.05
C ASP A 253 30.82 18.94 -7.81
N MET A 254 29.74 18.16 -7.99
CA MET A 254 28.81 17.75 -6.93
C MET A 254 29.13 16.38 -6.31
N GLY A 255 30.24 15.73 -6.70
CA GLY A 255 30.63 14.41 -6.20
C GLY A 255 29.70 13.26 -6.65
N LEU A 256 28.99 13.42 -7.76
CA LEU A 256 28.04 12.43 -8.29
C LEU A 256 28.71 11.43 -9.24
N ASP A 257 29.73 10.73 -8.76
CA ASP A 257 30.63 9.89 -9.59
C ASP A 257 29.90 8.84 -10.44
N ARG A 258 28.88 8.19 -9.88
CA ARG A 258 28.09 7.18 -10.60
C ARG A 258 27.25 7.78 -11.74
N VAL A 259 26.72 8.98 -11.53
CA VAL A 259 25.94 9.70 -12.54
C VAL A 259 26.88 10.22 -13.62
N ALA A 260 28.01 10.80 -13.23
CA ALA A 260 29.07 11.25 -14.14
C ALA A 260 29.57 10.10 -15.04
N ALA A 261 29.86 8.93 -14.46
CA ALA A 261 30.24 7.74 -15.22
C ALA A 261 29.14 7.30 -16.22
N SER A 262 27.86 7.38 -15.83
CA SER A 262 26.74 7.04 -16.70
C SER A 262 26.59 8.04 -17.86
N VAL A 263 26.71 9.34 -17.56
CA VAL A 263 26.76 10.43 -18.56
C VAL A 263 27.93 10.24 -19.52
N LYS A 264 29.10 9.80 -19.04
CA LYS A 264 30.28 9.52 -19.87
C LYS A 264 30.09 8.29 -20.77
N LYS A 265 29.36 7.27 -20.29
CA LYS A 265 29.10 6.03 -21.03
C LYS A 265 27.97 6.15 -22.07
N SER A 266 27.12 7.17 -21.99
CA SER A 266 26.01 7.33 -22.94
C SER A 266 26.51 7.41 -24.40
N GLN A 267 25.88 6.66 -25.29
CA GLN A 267 26.27 6.61 -26.70
C GLN A 267 25.58 7.68 -27.55
N GLN A 268 24.41 8.17 -27.11
CA GLN A 268 23.64 9.16 -27.84
C GLN A 268 23.71 10.54 -27.17
N ALA A 269 24.02 11.57 -27.96
CA ALA A 269 24.00 12.96 -27.49
C ALA A 269 22.63 13.63 -27.63
N ARG A 270 21.74 13.05 -28.43
CA ARG A 270 20.43 13.59 -28.80
C ARG A 270 19.33 12.55 -28.54
N LEU A 271 18.13 13.03 -28.22
CA LEU A 271 16.94 12.19 -28.15
C LEU A 271 16.62 11.62 -29.53
N THR A 272 16.15 10.38 -29.57
CA THR A 272 15.72 9.74 -30.81
C THR A 272 14.23 9.99 -31.00
N VAL A 273 13.81 10.37 -32.20
CA VAL A 273 12.40 10.55 -32.56
C VAL A 273 11.98 9.49 -33.56
N PHE A 274 10.83 8.88 -33.34
CA PHE A 274 10.15 8.00 -34.29
C PHE A 274 8.65 8.27 -34.27
N PHE A 275 7.92 7.65 -35.19
CA PHE A 275 6.52 7.98 -35.44
C PHE A 275 5.60 6.77 -35.31
N SER A 276 4.34 7.02 -34.99
CA SER A 276 3.24 6.10 -35.26
C SER A 276 2.12 6.82 -36.02
N ALA A 277 1.29 6.08 -36.73
CA ALA A 277 0.23 6.63 -37.57
C ALA A 277 -1.08 6.74 -36.79
N LYS A 278 -1.75 7.90 -36.83
CA LYS A 278 -3.08 8.10 -36.23
C LYS A 278 -4.17 7.76 -37.26
N THR A 279 -4.34 6.47 -37.57
CA THR A 279 -5.25 5.97 -38.62
C THR A 279 -6.72 6.34 -38.40
N HIS A 280 -7.14 6.52 -37.16
CA HIS A 280 -8.48 6.98 -36.76
C HIS A 280 -8.76 8.47 -37.01
N LYS A 281 -7.80 9.24 -37.53
CA LYS A 281 -7.97 10.68 -37.83
C LYS A 281 -7.92 10.91 -39.34
N PRO A 282 -8.67 11.92 -39.85
CA PRO A 282 -8.52 12.37 -41.23
C PRO A 282 -7.05 12.65 -41.55
N GLU A 283 -6.61 12.29 -42.76
CA GLU A 283 -5.23 12.45 -43.27
C GLU A 283 -4.14 11.64 -42.55
N CYS A 284 -4.52 10.83 -41.56
CA CYS A 284 -3.64 9.93 -40.81
C CYS A 284 -2.31 10.60 -40.35
N PRO A 285 -2.37 11.69 -39.56
CA PRO A 285 -1.18 12.41 -39.12
C PRO A 285 -0.27 11.56 -38.24
N PHE A 286 1.02 11.86 -38.25
CA PHE A 286 1.98 11.15 -37.39
C PHE A 286 1.87 11.60 -35.94
N ARG A 287 1.92 10.63 -35.03
CA ARG A 287 2.23 10.84 -33.62
C ARG A 287 3.75 10.79 -33.47
N VAL A 288 4.32 11.87 -32.98
CA VAL A 288 5.73 11.93 -32.58
C VAL A 288 5.92 11.13 -31.30
N ILE A 289 6.93 10.27 -31.27
CA ILE A 289 7.35 9.52 -30.09
C ILE A 289 8.83 9.82 -29.86
N VAL A 290 9.16 10.26 -28.65
CA VAL A 290 10.51 10.62 -28.24
C VAL A 290 11.06 9.52 -27.33
N SER A 291 12.27 9.04 -27.64
CA SER A 291 13.00 8.07 -26.83
C SER A 291 14.29 8.69 -26.33
N GLU A 292 14.47 8.61 -25.01
CA GLU A 292 15.69 8.98 -24.31
C GLU A 292 16.66 7.80 -24.13
N ARG A 293 16.31 6.62 -24.65
CA ARG A 293 17.10 5.40 -24.47
C ARG A 293 18.52 5.57 -25.02
N GLY A 294 19.52 5.36 -24.16
CA GLY A 294 20.94 5.47 -24.52
C GLY A 294 21.50 6.89 -24.50
N THR A 295 20.69 7.87 -24.12
CA THR A 295 21.09 9.28 -23.96
C THR A 295 21.58 9.57 -22.53
N TRP A 296 22.40 10.60 -22.36
CA TRP A 296 22.86 11.02 -21.02
C TRP A 296 21.74 11.69 -20.21
N GLN A 297 20.79 12.35 -20.90
CA GLN A 297 19.64 13.01 -20.29
C GLN A 297 18.80 12.02 -19.48
N HIS A 298 18.64 10.78 -19.96
CA HIS A 298 17.93 9.72 -19.25
C HIS A 298 18.58 9.40 -17.89
N SER A 299 19.91 9.29 -17.84
CA SER A 299 20.63 8.98 -16.60
C SER A 299 20.50 10.10 -15.56
N VAL A 300 20.63 11.35 -16.00
CA VAL A 300 20.46 12.52 -15.12
C VAL A 300 18.99 12.67 -14.71
N GLY A 301 18.05 12.47 -15.63
CA GLY A 301 16.62 12.53 -15.38
C GLY A 301 16.14 11.50 -14.36
N LEU A 302 16.61 10.25 -14.46
CA LEU A 302 16.32 9.20 -13.48
C LEU A 302 16.90 9.51 -12.10
N PHE A 303 18.13 10.03 -12.07
CA PHE A 303 18.73 10.49 -10.82
C PHE A 303 17.84 11.56 -10.18
N LEU A 304 17.52 12.62 -10.91
CA LEU A 304 16.66 13.70 -10.42
C LEU A 304 15.29 13.18 -9.98
N GLN A 305 14.62 12.35 -10.78
CA GLN A 305 13.31 11.77 -10.44
C GLN A 305 13.35 10.97 -9.13
N ARG A 306 14.44 10.25 -8.85
CA ARG A 306 14.57 9.50 -7.59
C ARG A 306 14.57 10.43 -6.38
N PHE A 307 15.28 11.55 -6.45
CA PHE A 307 15.34 12.53 -5.37
C PHE A 307 14.08 13.38 -5.30
N LEU A 308 13.51 13.77 -6.45
CA LEU A 308 12.22 14.47 -6.52
C LEU A 308 11.08 13.61 -5.95
N GLY A 309 11.12 12.29 -6.13
CA GLY A 309 10.16 11.35 -5.53
C GLY A 309 10.33 11.15 -4.03
N MET A 310 11.43 11.62 -3.44
CA MET A 310 11.65 11.65 -2.00
C MET A 310 11.25 12.99 -1.37
N LEU A 311 10.94 14.01 -2.17
CA LEU A 311 10.51 15.30 -1.65
C LEU A 311 9.10 15.14 -1.05
N PRO A 312 8.87 15.60 0.19
CA PRO A 312 7.55 15.59 0.81
C PRO A 312 6.70 16.71 0.20
N ILE A 313 6.25 16.51 -1.04
CA ILE A 313 5.39 17.48 -1.73
C ILE A 313 3.96 17.28 -1.19
N HIS A 314 3.50 18.22 -0.37
CA HIS A 314 2.11 18.30 0.07
C HIS A 314 1.22 18.52 -1.15
N ASP A 315 0.55 17.44 -1.59
CA ASP A 315 -0.24 17.35 -2.82
C ASP A 315 0.57 17.41 -4.14
N PRO A 316 1.06 16.26 -4.65
CA PRO A 316 1.80 16.18 -5.91
C PRO A 316 0.98 16.60 -7.14
N PHE A 317 -0.35 16.75 -7.02
CA PHE A 317 -1.22 17.22 -8.09
C PHE A 317 -1.24 18.76 -8.23
N ARG A 318 -0.63 19.50 -7.29
CA ARG A 318 -0.53 20.98 -7.34
C ARG A 318 0.74 21.52 -7.98
N VAL A 319 1.71 20.68 -8.31
CA VAL A 319 2.93 21.09 -9.03
C VAL A 319 2.54 21.36 -10.49
N ARG A 320 2.38 22.64 -10.84
CA ARG A 320 1.92 23.04 -12.18
C ARG A 320 3.10 23.19 -13.13
N LYS A 321 4.29 23.53 -12.64
CA LYS A 321 5.52 23.74 -13.43
C LYS A 321 6.80 23.34 -12.67
N ALA A 322 7.87 23.07 -13.41
CA ALA A 322 9.18 22.70 -12.83
C ALA A 322 9.78 23.78 -11.90
N GLN A 323 9.48 25.07 -12.14
CA GLN A 323 9.90 26.17 -11.28
C GLN A 323 9.34 26.09 -9.84
N ASP A 324 8.16 25.47 -9.66
CA ASP A 324 7.53 25.34 -8.35
C ASP A 324 8.38 24.41 -7.44
N VAL A 325 9.04 23.42 -8.03
CA VAL A 325 9.97 22.50 -7.35
C VAL A 325 11.27 23.20 -6.96
N SER A 326 11.81 24.06 -7.83
CA SER A 326 12.99 24.87 -7.49
C SER A 326 12.72 25.82 -6.33
N THR A 327 11.56 26.48 -6.33
CA THR A 327 11.13 27.38 -5.24
C THR A 327 10.98 26.62 -3.93
N PHE A 328 10.37 25.42 -3.95
CA PHE A 328 10.24 24.55 -2.78
C PHE A 328 11.59 24.12 -2.20
N LEU A 329 12.54 23.72 -3.07
CA LEU A 329 13.89 23.32 -2.65
C LEU A 329 14.70 24.47 -2.04
N GLU A 330 14.37 25.72 -2.36
CA GLU A 330 14.99 26.91 -1.77
C GLU A 330 14.37 27.29 -0.41
N MET A 331 13.13 26.85 -0.12
CA MET A 331 12.43 27.13 1.15
C MET A 331 12.80 26.15 2.28
N GLU A 332 13.14 24.90 1.96
CA GLU A 332 13.49 23.80 2.89
C GLU A 332 14.96 23.84 3.36
N GLN A 333 15.52 25.02 3.65
CA GLN A 333 16.69 25.08 4.53
C GLN A 333 16.20 25.27 5.98
N PRO A 334 16.63 24.44 6.94
CA PRO A 334 16.13 24.51 8.31
C PRO A 334 16.49 25.87 8.91
N ARG A 335 15.49 26.74 9.02
CA ARG A 335 15.57 27.98 9.78
C ARG A 335 15.13 27.68 11.22
N ALA A 336 15.78 28.30 12.19
CA ALA A 336 15.27 28.35 13.56
C ALA A 336 13.83 28.89 13.56
N ILE A 337 12.94 28.29 14.37
CA ILE A 337 11.56 28.75 14.51
C ILE A 337 11.59 30.14 15.20
N PRO A 338 11.15 31.22 14.53
CA PRO A 338 11.16 32.54 15.14
C PRO A 338 10.14 32.59 16.29
N LEU A 339 10.59 33.04 17.47
CA LEU A 339 9.72 33.22 18.63
C LEU A 339 8.79 34.43 18.40
N VAL A 340 7.48 34.20 18.42
CA VAL A 340 6.45 35.24 18.33
C VAL A 340 5.86 35.56 19.71
N ALA A 341 5.65 34.53 20.52
CA ALA A 341 5.16 34.63 21.89
C ALA A 341 5.74 33.48 22.73
N ASP A 342 6.16 33.78 23.97
CA ASP A 342 6.66 32.80 24.93
C ASP A 342 5.54 32.35 25.87
N LEU A 343 4.78 31.35 25.43
CA LEU A 343 3.63 30.79 26.14
C LEU A 343 3.87 29.30 26.43
N PRO A 344 3.29 28.72 27.50
CA PRO A 344 3.49 27.33 27.91
C PRO A 344 2.71 26.32 27.04
N VAL A 345 2.67 26.52 25.72
CA VAL A 345 1.95 25.66 24.77
C VAL A 345 2.49 24.23 24.82
N GLY A 346 1.57 23.27 24.90
CA GLY A 346 1.91 21.85 24.98
C GLY A 346 2.21 21.35 26.39
N GLN A 347 2.23 22.20 27.42
CA GLN A 347 2.23 21.75 28.82
C GLN A 347 0.82 21.38 29.28
N ASN A 348 0.66 20.83 30.50
CA ASN A 348 -0.64 20.47 31.08
C ASN A 348 -1.45 19.47 30.21
N PHE A 349 -0.76 18.54 29.56
CA PHE A 349 -1.44 17.45 28.86
C PHE A 349 -2.20 16.61 29.89
N LYS A 350 -3.52 16.53 29.75
CA LYS A 350 -4.37 15.65 30.56
C LYS A 350 -5.05 14.64 29.66
N ASP A 351 -5.25 13.44 30.18
CA ASP A 351 -5.98 12.37 29.52
C ASP A 351 -6.58 11.47 30.58
N HIS A 352 -7.72 10.86 30.31
CA HIS A 352 -8.26 9.87 31.21
C HIS A 352 -7.34 8.64 31.23
N LEU A 353 -7.20 8.04 32.41
CA LEU A 353 -6.50 6.78 32.58
C LEU A 353 -7.52 5.65 32.46
N THR A 354 -7.26 4.66 31.61
CA THR A 354 -8.14 3.51 31.42
C THR A 354 -7.41 2.22 31.75
N VAL A 355 -8.03 1.31 32.47
CA VAL A 355 -7.47 -0.03 32.77
C VAL A 355 -8.29 -1.11 32.07
N ASN A 356 -7.64 -1.89 31.21
CA ASN A 356 -8.27 -3.03 30.53
C ASN A 356 -8.00 -4.35 31.25
N GLY A 357 -8.73 -5.40 30.88
CA GLY A 357 -8.42 -6.76 31.27
C GLY A 357 -9.08 -7.23 32.55
N ILE A 358 -9.87 -6.41 33.23
CA ILE A 358 -10.77 -6.89 34.29
C ILE A 358 -11.94 -7.60 33.60
N ALA A 359 -11.76 -8.89 33.35
CA ALA A 359 -12.60 -9.69 32.49
C ALA A 359 -13.38 -10.75 33.27
N ALA A 360 -14.41 -11.30 32.64
CA ALA A 360 -15.11 -12.49 33.10
C ALA A 360 -15.51 -13.36 31.91
N THR A 361 -15.66 -14.66 32.16
CA THR A 361 -16.12 -15.63 31.16
C THR A 361 -17.60 -15.92 31.35
N ALA A 362 -18.35 -16.04 30.27
CA ALA A 362 -19.76 -16.46 30.24
C ALA A 362 -19.92 -17.82 29.54
N GLN A 363 -21.02 -18.52 29.83
CA GLN A 363 -21.36 -19.80 29.20
C GLN A 363 -22.12 -19.65 27.88
N GLU A 364 -22.83 -18.54 27.71
CA GLU A 364 -23.61 -18.24 26.51
C GLU A 364 -22.88 -17.21 25.64
N ASP A 365 -23.14 -17.27 24.33
CA ASP A 365 -22.62 -16.29 23.39
C ASP A 365 -23.34 -14.95 23.60
N ILE A 366 -22.72 -14.12 24.43
CA ILE A 366 -23.16 -12.76 24.73
C ILE A 366 -22.30 -11.72 23.98
N ILE A 367 -21.54 -12.19 22.97
CA ILE A 367 -20.46 -11.43 22.35
C ILE A 367 -20.83 -11.07 20.94
N THR A 368 -20.54 -9.82 20.61
CA THR A 368 -20.69 -9.35 19.24
C THR A 368 -19.34 -9.47 18.53
N ASP A 369 -19.21 -10.39 17.57
CA ASP A 369 -18.07 -10.42 16.65
C ASP A 369 -18.29 -9.42 15.52
N TYR A 370 -17.73 -8.22 15.67
CA TYR A 370 -17.81 -7.15 14.67
C TYR A 370 -17.05 -7.45 13.37
N TYR A 371 -16.27 -8.53 13.33
CA TYR A 371 -15.51 -8.95 12.16
C TYR A 371 -16.21 -10.04 11.34
N ASP A 372 -17.33 -10.57 11.83
CA ASP A 372 -18.19 -11.46 11.05
C ASP A 372 -18.91 -10.66 9.95
N LEU A 373 -18.59 -10.94 8.69
CA LEU A 373 -19.22 -10.28 7.55
C LEU A 373 -20.72 -10.62 7.42
N SER A 374 -21.21 -11.65 8.12
CA SER A 374 -22.62 -12.05 8.12
C SER A 374 -23.55 -11.01 8.75
N ILE A 375 -23.02 -10.10 9.58
CA ILE A 375 -23.79 -9.04 10.26
C ILE A 375 -24.04 -7.82 9.35
N ILE A 376 -23.32 -7.71 8.23
CA ILE A 376 -23.41 -6.55 7.32
C ILE A 376 -24.78 -6.41 6.66
N PRO A 377 -25.42 -7.47 6.12
CA PRO A 377 -26.73 -7.36 5.50
C PRO A 377 -27.81 -6.85 6.45
N GLU A 378 -27.84 -7.31 7.71
CA GLU A 378 -28.83 -6.87 8.69
C GLU A 378 -28.76 -5.35 8.89
N TYR A 379 -27.57 -4.82 9.13
CA TYR A 379 -27.37 -3.38 9.27
C TYR A 379 -27.69 -2.63 7.96
N ALA A 380 -27.29 -3.16 6.80
CA ALA A 380 -27.49 -2.51 5.52
C ALA A 380 -28.97 -2.34 5.16
N PHE A 381 -29.82 -3.31 5.50
CA PHE A 381 -31.24 -3.30 5.15
C PHE A 381 -32.17 -2.82 6.27
N ALA A 382 -31.86 -3.16 7.53
CA ALA A 382 -32.74 -2.86 8.67
C ALA A 382 -32.20 -1.77 9.60
N ARG A 383 -30.92 -1.38 9.47
CA ARG A 383 -30.22 -0.47 10.41
C ARG A 383 -30.25 -0.99 11.86
N THR A 384 -30.37 -2.30 12.02
CA THR A 384 -30.33 -3.02 13.29
C THR A 384 -29.11 -3.94 13.34
N GLY A 385 -28.97 -4.66 14.45
CA GLY A 385 -27.94 -5.66 14.66
C GLY A 385 -26.63 -5.09 15.19
N PRO A 386 -25.61 -5.96 15.34
CA PRO A 386 -24.27 -5.65 15.82
C PRO A 386 -23.65 -4.32 15.41
N LEU A 387 -23.70 -3.96 14.13
CA LEU A 387 -23.06 -2.74 13.61
C LEU A 387 -23.76 -1.45 14.01
N ALA A 388 -24.94 -1.51 14.64
CA ALA A 388 -25.62 -0.36 15.22
C ALA A 388 -25.18 -0.06 16.66
N LEU A 389 -24.41 -0.96 17.30
CA LEU A 389 -23.93 -0.81 18.66
C LEU A 389 -22.66 0.05 18.71
N ALA A 390 -22.50 0.82 19.79
CA ALA A 390 -21.39 1.74 19.99
C ALA A 390 -20.12 0.99 20.42
N PHE A 391 -19.48 0.29 19.48
CA PHE A 391 -18.21 -0.40 19.70
C PHE A 391 -18.24 -1.40 20.88
N GLY A 392 -19.34 -2.15 21.01
CA GLY A 392 -19.54 -3.15 22.06
C GLY A 392 -19.67 -2.58 23.47
N VAL A 393 -19.93 -1.28 23.62
CA VAL A 393 -20.25 -0.66 24.91
C VAL A 393 -21.75 -0.78 25.16
N GLU A 394 -22.13 -1.64 26.10
CA GLU A 394 -23.54 -1.92 26.41
C GLU A 394 -24.04 -1.12 27.61
N CYS A 395 -23.14 -0.79 28.54
CA CYS A 395 -23.51 -0.08 29.76
C CYS A 395 -22.37 0.80 30.25
N VAL A 396 -22.73 1.95 30.80
CA VAL A 396 -21.82 2.91 31.44
C VAL A 396 -22.39 3.29 32.80
N ALA A 397 -21.53 3.34 33.81
CA ALA A 397 -21.86 3.87 35.12
C ALA A 397 -20.81 4.89 35.54
N PHE A 398 -21.24 5.97 36.20
CA PHE A 398 -20.37 6.93 36.87
C PHE A 398 -20.50 6.71 38.36
N VAL A 399 -19.38 6.48 39.04
CA VAL A 399 -19.35 6.08 40.46
C VAL A 399 -18.22 6.81 41.18
N SER A 400 -18.43 7.06 42.46
CA SER A 400 -17.43 7.64 43.36
C SER A 400 -16.78 6.53 44.18
N THR A 401 -15.46 6.53 44.26
CA THR A 401 -14.73 5.62 45.15
C THR A 401 -14.96 6.01 46.62
N PRO A 402 -14.78 5.09 47.58
CA PRO A 402 -14.97 5.41 49.00
C PRO A 402 -14.15 6.63 49.44
N GLY A 403 -14.81 7.64 50.03
CA GLY A 403 -14.18 8.88 50.47
C GLY A 403 -14.31 10.06 49.50
N GLU A 404 -14.74 9.81 48.26
CA GLU A 404 -14.98 10.85 47.24
C GLU A 404 -16.41 11.40 47.31
N ASP A 405 -16.60 12.59 46.73
CA ASP A 405 -17.92 13.23 46.61
C ASP A 405 -18.83 12.42 45.67
N ALA A 406 -20.04 12.11 46.13
CA ALA A 406 -21.03 11.36 45.35
C ALA A 406 -21.57 12.16 44.15
N ASP A 407 -21.59 13.49 44.24
CA ASP A 407 -22.05 14.37 43.16
C ASP A 407 -20.94 14.67 42.13
N TYR A 408 -19.70 14.23 42.40
CA TYR A 408 -18.55 14.41 41.53
C TYR A 408 -17.79 13.08 41.33
N PRO A 409 -18.34 12.16 40.51
CA PRO A 409 -17.80 10.82 40.34
C PRO A 409 -16.40 10.87 39.74
N ASN A 410 -15.47 10.13 40.34
CA ASN A 410 -14.08 10.04 39.88
C ASN A 410 -13.81 8.81 38.99
N ILE A 411 -14.72 7.83 38.96
CA ILE A 411 -14.60 6.61 38.15
C ILE A 411 -15.80 6.47 37.20
N GLN A 412 -15.50 6.16 35.94
CA GLN A 412 -16.47 5.61 34.99
C GLN A 412 -16.19 4.11 34.81
N LEU A 413 -17.23 3.29 34.95
CA LEU A 413 -17.19 1.86 34.62
C LEU A 413 -17.88 1.63 33.28
N LEU A 414 -17.15 1.07 32.33
CA LEU A 414 -17.65 0.75 30.99
C LEU A 414 -17.73 -0.77 30.83
N LEU A 415 -18.94 -1.30 30.62
CA LEU A 415 -19.14 -2.71 30.30
C LEU A 415 -18.96 -2.93 28.80
N SER A 416 -17.90 -3.64 28.43
CA SER A 416 -17.57 -3.96 27.05
C SER A 416 -17.79 -5.44 26.74
N THR A 417 -18.61 -5.72 25.73
CA THR A 417 -18.89 -7.06 25.20
C THR A 417 -17.95 -7.47 24.06
N LEU A 418 -16.93 -6.65 23.77
CA LEU A 418 -15.86 -7.05 22.86
C LEU A 418 -15.02 -8.15 23.51
N ASN A 419 -14.95 -9.31 22.86
CA ASN A 419 -14.13 -10.41 23.34
C ASN A 419 -12.64 -10.09 23.17
N PRO A 420 -11.88 -9.89 24.26
CA PRO A 420 -10.48 -9.52 24.16
C PRO A 420 -9.57 -10.71 23.79
N THR A 421 -10.08 -11.94 23.71
CA THR A 421 -9.25 -13.15 23.49
C THR A 421 -9.23 -13.64 22.05
N THR A 422 -9.93 -12.98 21.12
CA THR A 422 -9.97 -13.36 19.71
C THR A 422 -8.70 -12.95 18.97
N ASN A 423 -8.43 -13.57 17.81
CA ASN A 423 -7.28 -13.20 16.98
C ASN A 423 -7.42 -11.78 16.43
N GLU A 424 -8.65 -11.32 16.24
CA GLU A 424 -9.00 -9.99 15.76
C GLU A 424 -8.76 -8.95 16.87
N ALA A 425 -9.13 -9.28 18.12
CA ALA A 425 -8.84 -8.45 19.28
C ALA A 425 -7.34 -8.38 19.60
N GLU A 426 -6.58 -9.46 19.32
CA GLU A 426 -5.12 -9.47 19.41
C GLU A 426 -4.50 -8.34 18.58
N TYR A 427 -4.95 -8.18 17.33
CA TYR A 427 -4.44 -7.12 16.46
C TYR A 427 -4.67 -5.73 17.05
N LEU A 428 -5.87 -5.48 17.58
CA LEU A 428 -6.19 -4.21 18.23
C LEU A 428 -5.36 -4.00 19.49
N ALA A 429 -5.25 -5.01 20.35
CA ALA A 429 -4.48 -4.97 21.59
C ALA A 429 -3.00 -4.63 21.33
N LEU A 430 -2.40 -5.21 20.28
CA LEU A 430 -1.03 -4.91 19.88
C LEU A 430 -0.87 -3.49 19.31
N GLN A 431 -1.87 -2.99 18.57
CA GLN A 431 -1.84 -1.62 18.03
C GLN A 431 -1.92 -0.54 19.11
N ILE A 432 -2.61 -0.84 20.21
CA ILE A 432 -2.77 0.09 21.34
C ILE A 432 -1.65 -0.06 22.38
N GLY A 433 -0.62 -0.88 22.10
CA GLY A 433 0.62 -0.93 22.87
C GLY A 433 0.77 -2.12 23.82
N LEU A 434 -0.21 -3.04 23.88
CA LEU A 434 -0.04 -4.29 24.63
C LEU A 434 1.04 -5.15 23.95
N SER A 435 1.97 -5.72 24.71
CA SER A 435 2.98 -6.61 24.13
C SER A 435 2.36 -7.96 23.77
N GLN A 436 2.96 -8.65 22.79
CA GLN A 436 2.56 -10.02 22.44
C GLN A 436 2.66 -10.96 23.64
N GLU A 437 3.70 -10.83 24.44
CA GLU A 437 3.92 -11.62 25.65
C GLU A 437 2.78 -11.42 26.66
N MET A 438 2.34 -10.18 26.86
CA MET A 438 1.22 -9.86 27.74
C MET A 438 -0.09 -10.45 27.21
N PHE A 439 -0.34 -10.35 25.89
CA PHE A 439 -1.54 -10.93 25.28
C PHE A 439 -1.57 -12.46 25.42
N ASP A 440 -0.47 -13.12 25.09
CA ASP A 440 -0.35 -14.58 25.13
C ASP A 440 -0.43 -15.12 26.57
N GLY A 441 0.21 -14.42 27.51
CA GLY A 441 0.26 -14.81 28.91
C GLY A 441 -1.05 -14.55 29.67
N TYR A 442 -1.79 -13.51 29.27
CA TYR A 442 -3.05 -13.12 29.90
C TYR A 442 -4.25 -13.64 29.10
N TYR A 443 -4.59 -13.03 27.95
CA TYR A 443 -5.84 -13.24 27.23
C TYR A 443 -5.95 -14.60 26.52
N ARG A 444 -4.88 -15.11 25.89
CA ARG A 444 -4.95 -16.30 25.02
C ARG A 444 -5.41 -17.57 25.73
N LYS A 445 -5.27 -17.65 27.06
CA LYS A 445 -5.66 -18.82 27.87
C LYS A 445 -7.16 -19.13 27.88
N ASN A 446 -8.01 -18.15 27.57
CA ASN A 446 -9.47 -18.33 27.52
C ASN A 446 -10.02 -18.08 26.10
N SER A 447 -9.21 -18.30 25.05
CA SER A 447 -9.64 -18.09 23.65
C SER A 447 -10.80 -18.99 23.20
N ASP A 448 -11.08 -20.05 23.95
CA ASP A 448 -12.18 -20.99 23.73
C ASP A 448 -13.48 -20.60 24.46
N LYS A 449 -13.49 -19.46 25.18
CA LYS A 449 -14.63 -19.01 25.99
C LYS A 449 -15.21 -17.69 25.48
N TYR A 450 -16.45 -17.42 25.86
CA TYR A 450 -17.03 -16.10 25.73
C TYR A 450 -16.52 -15.21 26.86
N VAL A 451 -15.81 -14.13 26.52
CA VAL A 451 -15.20 -13.19 27.46
C VAL A 451 -15.75 -11.79 27.24
N PHE A 452 -16.08 -11.10 28.33
CA PHE A 452 -16.39 -9.67 28.33
C PHE A 452 -15.62 -8.99 29.45
N GLN A 453 -15.55 -7.66 29.45
CA GLN A 453 -14.75 -6.91 30.43
C GLN A 453 -15.48 -5.68 30.97
N VAL A 454 -15.10 -5.30 32.19
CA VAL A 454 -15.47 -4.02 32.80
C VAL A 454 -14.22 -3.16 32.81
N VAL A 455 -14.29 -2.01 32.16
CA VAL A 455 -13.18 -1.10 31.94
C VAL A 455 -13.36 0.12 32.84
N PRO A 456 -12.66 0.20 33.99
CA PRO A 456 -12.64 1.41 34.80
C PRO A 456 -11.79 2.50 34.13
N ILE A 457 -12.29 3.73 34.21
CA ILE A 457 -11.69 4.94 33.66
C ILE A 457 -11.65 6.00 34.77
N LEU A 458 -10.49 6.59 35.02
CA LEU A 458 -10.31 7.70 35.97
C LEU A 458 -10.63 9.02 35.28
N LEU A 459 -11.61 9.74 35.82
CA LEU A 459 -12.22 10.92 35.21
C LEU A 459 -11.47 12.22 35.52
N HIS A 460 -10.85 12.29 36.69
CA HIS A 460 -10.21 13.51 37.19
C HIS A 460 -8.77 13.24 37.61
N PRO A 461 -7.89 12.85 36.66
CA PRO A 461 -6.50 12.55 36.99
C PRO A 461 -5.72 13.81 37.37
N ASP A 462 -4.90 13.67 38.40
CA ASP A 462 -3.97 14.69 38.88
C ASP A 462 -2.69 14.72 38.05
N SER A 463 -2.26 13.58 37.50
CA SER A 463 -1.13 13.49 36.58
C SER A 463 -1.28 14.47 35.41
N THR A 464 -0.18 15.15 35.09
CA THR A 464 -0.10 16.05 33.93
C THR A 464 1.17 15.79 33.14
N GLY A 465 1.02 15.75 31.81
CA GLY A 465 2.09 15.49 30.86
C GLY A 465 2.44 16.70 30.00
N SER A 466 3.12 16.43 28.88
CA SER A 466 3.42 17.43 27.86
C SER A 466 3.50 16.85 26.45
N ILE A 467 3.27 17.72 25.46
CA ILE A 467 3.55 17.50 24.04
C ILE A 467 4.56 18.55 23.55
N ARG A 468 5.61 18.10 22.87
CA ARG A 468 6.72 18.94 22.42
C ARG A 468 7.11 18.62 20.98
N LEU A 469 7.57 19.62 20.24
CA LEU A 469 8.19 19.39 18.94
C LEU A 469 9.50 18.60 19.14
N ARG A 470 9.71 17.58 18.32
CA ARG A 470 10.98 16.83 18.27
C ARG A 470 12.05 17.60 17.51
N SER A 471 11.65 18.23 16.40
CA SER A 471 12.51 18.97 15.49
C SER A 471 11.71 20.09 14.83
N THR A 472 12.35 20.82 13.91
CA THR A 472 11.70 21.82 13.06
C THR A 472 11.00 21.22 11.83
N ASP A 473 11.15 19.92 11.58
CA ASP A 473 10.46 19.22 10.48
C ASP A 473 9.00 18.94 10.90
N PRO A 474 7.99 19.49 10.19
CA PRO A 474 6.59 19.24 10.52
C PRO A 474 6.15 17.78 10.29
N ASN A 475 6.96 16.96 9.61
CA ASN A 475 6.70 15.53 9.41
C ASN A 475 7.25 14.65 10.54
N ASP A 476 8.11 15.20 11.41
CA ASP A 476 8.60 14.45 12.58
C ASP A 476 7.49 14.34 13.64
N TYR A 477 7.26 13.11 14.12
CA TYR A 477 6.30 12.90 15.20
C TYR A 477 6.73 13.68 16.45
N PRO A 478 5.79 14.39 17.10
CA PRO A 478 6.06 15.11 18.33
C PRO A 478 6.47 14.13 19.45
N ILE A 479 7.15 14.66 20.46
CA ILE A 479 7.39 13.96 21.71
C ILE A 479 6.14 14.14 22.57
N ILE A 480 5.42 13.06 22.84
CA ILE A 480 4.25 13.04 23.72
C ILE A 480 4.64 12.26 24.96
N ASP A 481 4.58 12.91 26.12
CA ASP A 481 4.83 12.31 27.43
C ASP A 481 3.63 12.59 28.34
N PRO A 482 2.63 11.69 28.38
CA PRO A 482 1.42 11.88 29.16
C PRO A 482 1.63 11.83 30.69
N LYS A 483 2.73 11.21 31.15
CA LYS A 483 3.01 10.95 32.57
C LYS A 483 1.86 10.30 33.33
N LEU A 484 1.15 9.37 32.71
CA LEU A 484 0.09 8.60 33.37
C LEU A 484 0.63 7.94 34.65
N LEU A 485 -0.15 7.96 35.73
CA LEU A 485 0.21 7.40 37.05
C LEU A 485 1.46 8.04 37.69
N SER A 486 1.73 9.32 37.38
CA SER A 486 2.78 10.09 38.06
C SER A 486 2.37 10.58 39.46
N SER A 487 1.06 10.64 39.74
CA SER A 487 0.50 10.87 41.08
C SER A 487 0.13 9.53 41.73
N ASP A 488 0.41 9.40 43.03
CA ASP A 488 0.00 8.22 43.80
C ASP A 488 -1.53 8.20 44.02
N GLU A 489 -2.17 9.38 44.05
CA GLU A 489 -3.62 9.55 44.13
C GLU A 489 -4.34 8.93 42.92
N ASP A 490 -3.80 9.12 41.72
CA ASP A 490 -4.36 8.52 40.49
C ASP A 490 -4.33 6.99 40.55
N LEU A 491 -3.22 6.45 41.08
CA LEU A 491 -3.08 5.02 41.25
C LEU A 491 -4.09 4.49 42.27
N ASP A 492 -4.17 5.10 43.46
CA ASP A 492 -5.05 4.63 44.52
C ASP A 492 -6.52 4.74 44.11
N GLY A 493 -6.92 5.84 43.45
CA GLY A 493 -8.24 6.02 42.86
C GLY A 493 -8.55 4.94 41.81
N MET A 494 -7.62 4.67 40.89
CA MET A 494 -7.80 3.62 39.88
C MET A 494 -7.84 2.21 40.48
N VAL A 495 -7.07 1.92 41.52
CA VAL A 495 -7.14 0.65 42.25
C VAL A 495 -8.51 0.49 42.92
N ALA A 496 -9.02 1.54 43.56
CA ALA A 496 -10.36 1.52 44.16
C ALA A 496 -11.46 1.31 43.09
N GLY A 497 -11.39 2.00 41.95
CA GLY A 497 -12.29 1.78 40.81
C GLY A 497 -12.21 0.36 40.24
N SER A 498 -11.00 -0.19 40.15
CA SER A 498 -10.76 -1.57 39.70
C SER A 498 -11.37 -2.61 40.65
N LYS A 499 -11.32 -2.37 41.98
CA LYS A 499 -12.03 -3.22 42.95
C LYS A 499 -13.54 -3.18 42.74
N MET A 500 -14.11 -2.02 42.44
CA MET A 500 -15.55 -1.91 42.15
C MET A 500 -15.93 -2.72 40.90
N ALA A 501 -15.09 -2.70 39.85
CA ALA A 501 -15.27 -3.55 38.67
C ALA A 501 -15.24 -5.05 39.02
N VAL A 502 -14.29 -5.49 39.85
CA VAL A 502 -14.22 -6.88 40.33
C VAL A 502 -15.43 -7.26 41.20
N GLN A 503 -15.89 -6.36 42.06
CA GLN A 503 -17.11 -6.55 42.86
C GLN A 503 -18.35 -6.67 41.97
N LEU A 504 -18.47 -5.86 40.92
CA LEU A 504 -19.56 -5.93 39.95
C LEU A 504 -19.64 -7.31 39.29
N LEU A 505 -18.49 -7.82 38.82
CA LEU A 505 -18.37 -9.14 38.17
C LEU A 505 -18.64 -10.32 39.12
N THR A 506 -18.60 -10.10 40.43
CA THR A 506 -18.85 -11.13 41.45
C THR A 506 -20.20 -11.01 42.16
N THR A 507 -21.06 -10.09 41.70
CA THR A 507 -22.42 -9.91 42.25
C THR A 507 -23.29 -11.17 42.08
N GLN A 508 -24.36 -11.26 42.88
CA GLN A 508 -25.32 -12.36 42.77
C GLN A 508 -25.97 -12.44 41.38
N ALA A 509 -26.21 -11.29 40.72
CA ALA A 509 -26.78 -11.24 39.38
C ALA A 509 -25.85 -11.89 38.35
N MET A 510 -24.55 -11.55 38.37
CA MET A 510 -23.54 -12.17 37.51
C MET A 510 -23.43 -13.68 37.74
N ARG A 511 -23.43 -14.13 39.01
CA ARG A 511 -23.41 -15.57 39.34
C ARG A 511 -24.64 -16.31 38.82
N ARG A 512 -25.84 -15.70 38.88
CA ARG A 512 -27.07 -16.28 38.30
C ARG A 512 -26.99 -16.42 36.78
N ALA A 513 -26.21 -15.57 36.11
CA ALA A 513 -25.93 -15.63 34.69
C ALA A 513 -24.74 -16.55 34.34
N ASN A 514 -24.27 -17.39 35.28
CA ASN A 514 -23.13 -18.29 35.11
C ASN A 514 -21.82 -17.57 34.68
N VAL A 515 -21.68 -16.30 35.07
CA VAL A 515 -20.44 -15.54 34.85
C VAL A 515 -19.40 -15.98 35.86
N THR A 516 -18.19 -16.27 35.37
CA THR A 516 -17.02 -16.61 36.19
C THR A 516 -15.96 -15.52 36.05
N LEU A 517 -15.56 -14.94 37.18
CA LEU A 517 -14.49 -13.94 37.20
C LEU A 517 -13.19 -14.56 36.68
N TRP A 518 -12.47 -13.80 35.86
CA TRP A 518 -11.16 -14.19 35.35
C TRP A 518 -10.16 -14.33 36.49
N ASP A 519 -9.39 -15.42 36.52
CA ASP A 519 -8.50 -15.75 37.65
C ASP A 519 -7.02 -15.89 37.25
N ALA A 520 -6.69 -15.73 35.96
CA ALA A 520 -5.30 -15.77 35.53
C ALA A 520 -4.55 -14.49 35.95
N PRO A 521 -3.31 -14.60 36.48
CA PRO A 521 -2.50 -13.42 36.77
C PRO A 521 -1.97 -12.80 35.48
N VAL A 522 -1.83 -11.47 35.48
CA VAL A 522 -1.11 -10.72 34.46
C VAL A 522 0.39 -11.03 34.55
N PRO A 523 1.09 -11.28 33.42
CA PRO A 523 2.54 -11.47 33.42
C PRO A 523 3.28 -10.34 34.12
N GLY A 524 4.19 -10.69 35.03
CA GLY A 524 4.94 -9.73 35.86
C GLY A 524 4.28 -9.35 37.18
N CYS A 525 3.05 -9.80 37.44
CA CYS A 525 2.33 -9.57 38.70
C CYS A 525 2.06 -10.84 39.51
N GLU A 526 2.66 -11.99 39.15
CA GLU A 526 2.41 -13.29 39.78
C GLU A 526 2.81 -13.34 41.27
N SER A 527 3.82 -12.54 41.65
CA SER A 527 4.31 -12.44 43.03
C SER A 527 3.69 -11.30 43.83
N ALA A 528 2.80 -10.50 43.23
CA ALA A 528 2.18 -9.34 43.86
C ALA A 528 1.07 -9.69 44.87
N GLY A 529 0.81 -10.98 45.11
CA GLY A 529 -0.21 -11.48 46.02
C GLY A 529 -1.35 -12.20 45.29
N PRO A 530 -2.41 -12.61 46.02
CA PRO A 530 -3.57 -13.26 45.42
C PRO A 530 -4.19 -12.39 44.32
N VAL A 531 -4.65 -13.02 43.24
CA VAL A 531 -5.31 -12.32 42.12
C VAL A 531 -6.50 -11.52 42.66
N TRP A 532 -6.59 -10.26 42.24
CA TRP A 532 -7.57 -9.25 42.69
C TRP A 532 -7.43 -8.74 44.14
N SER A 533 -6.37 -9.11 44.86
CA SER A 533 -5.99 -8.38 46.09
C SER A 533 -5.54 -6.95 45.80
N ASP A 534 -5.50 -6.10 46.82
CA ASP A 534 -5.01 -4.71 46.73
C ASP A 534 -3.60 -4.62 46.11
N ASP A 535 -2.69 -5.46 46.58
CA ASP A 535 -1.29 -5.47 46.14
C ASP A 535 -1.20 -5.95 44.68
N TYR A 536 -1.97 -6.97 44.31
CA TYR A 536 -2.09 -7.41 42.92
C TYR A 536 -2.66 -6.30 42.03
N LEU A 537 -3.72 -5.63 42.46
CA LEU A 537 -4.36 -4.55 41.70
C LEU A 537 -3.42 -3.37 41.47
N ARG A 538 -2.56 -3.02 42.43
CA ARG A 538 -1.52 -1.98 42.24
C ARG A 538 -0.52 -2.35 41.14
N CYS A 539 -0.13 -3.62 41.05
CA CYS A 539 0.71 -4.11 39.96
C CYS A 539 -0.06 -4.14 38.64
N PHE A 540 -1.27 -4.69 38.66
CA PHE A 540 -2.16 -4.82 37.50
C PHE A 540 -2.46 -3.48 36.84
N VAL A 541 -2.84 -2.46 37.62
CA VAL A 541 -3.11 -1.11 37.12
C VAL A 541 -1.89 -0.54 36.41
N ARG A 542 -0.67 -0.72 36.94
CA ARG A 542 0.55 -0.24 36.25
C ARG A 542 0.82 -0.94 34.92
N GLN A 543 0.53 -2.24 34.84
CA GLN A 543 0.80 -3.03 33.63
C GLN A 543 -0.29 -2.87 32.56
N MET A 544 -1.54 -2.66 32.97
CA MET A 544 -2.72 -2.72 32.10
C MET A 544 -3.37 -1.35 31.85
N SER A 545 -2.80 -0.28 32.41
CA SER A 545 -3.23 1.09 32.15
C SER A 545 -2.81 1.58 30.77
N GLN A 546 -3.67 2.39 30.18
CA GLN A 546 -3.40 3.11 28.94
C GLN A 546 -4.14 4.44 28.89
N SER A 547 -3.86 5.23 27.85
CA SER A 547 -4.64 6.40 27.46
C SER A 547 -6.12 6.04 27.27
N GLY A 548 -7.00 6.88 27.79
CA GLY A 548 -8.45 6.85 27.52
C GLY A 548 -8.84 7.48 26.20
N TRP A 549 -7.87 7.93 25.40
CA TRP A 549 -8.03 8.65 24.14
C TRP A 549 -8.86 9.94 24.27
N HIS A 550 -8.73 10.62 25.41
CA HIS A 550 -9.31 11.93 25.69
C HIS A 550 -8.21 12.99 25.99
N PRO A 551 -7.15 13.10 25.17
CA PRO A 551 -6.09 14.08 25.41
C PRO A 551 -6.64 15.51 25.30
N CYS A 552 -6.34 16.32 26.30
CA CYS A 552 -6.84 17.69 26.40
C CYS A 552 -5.85 18.60 27.16
N CYS A 553 -6.26 19.85 27.36
CA CYS A 553 -5.60 20.85 28.21
C CYS A 553 -4.21 21.35 27.79
N THR A 554 -3.70 20.97 26.62
CA THR A 554 -2.37 21.42 26.11
C THR A 554 -2.28 22.90 25.71
N ALA A 555 -3.43 23.57 25.56
CA ALA A 555 -3.55 25.00 25.36
C ALA A 555 -4.73 25.53 26.20
N PRO A 556 -4.59 25.58 27.53
CA PRO A 556 -5.71 25.83 28.42
C PRO A 556 -6.17 27.29 28.34
N MET A 557 -7.48 27.49 28.45
CA MET A 557 -8.11 28.80 28.55
C MET A 557 -8.09 29.28 30.00
N GLY A 558 -7.71 30.53 30.25
CA GLY A 558 -7.79 31.10 31.60
C GLY A 558 -7.07 32.43 31.79
N THR A 559 -7.00 32.86 33.05
CA THR A 559 -6.28 34.06 33.49
C THR A 559 -5.05 33.73 34.34
N HIS A 560 -4.79 32.44 34.57
CA HIS A 560 -3.65 31.95 35.34
C HIS A 560 -2.38 31.90 34.47
N ARG A 561 -1.21 31.79 35.10
CA ARG A 561 0.09 31.83 34.41
C ARG A 561 0.28 30.75 33.35
N GLU A 562 -0.40 29.62 33.50
CA GLU A 562 -0.30 28.47 32.59
C GLU A 562 -1.30 28.57 31.42
N ALA A 563 -2.16 29.59 31.40
CA ALA A 563 -3.12 29.80 30.33
C ALA A 563 -2.42 30.16 29.02
N VAL A 564 -2.85 29.52 27.95
CA VAL A 564 -2.43 29.81 26.58
C VAL A 564 -3.46 30.69 25.87
N LEU A 565 -4.74 30.58 26.24
CA LEU A 565 -5.85 31.28 25.59
C LEU A 565 -6.63 32.15 26.58
N ASP A 566 -7.14 33.30 26.10
CA ASP A 566 -8.11 34.12 26.86
C ASP A 566 -9.52 33.49 26.86
N ALA A 567 -10.45 34.06 27.65
CA ALA A 567 -11.85 33.59 27.74
C ALA A 567 -12.63 33.62 26.41
N ARG A 568 -12.07 34.17 25.34
CA ARG A 568 -12.63 34.20 23.98
C ARG A 568 -11.81 33.34 23.01
N LEU A 569 -10.94 32.47 23.53
CA LEU A 569 -10.08 31.56 22.79
C LEU A 569 -9.07 32.27 21.88
N ARG A 570 -8.63 33.49 22.25
CA ARG A 570 -7.57 34.21 21.55
C ARG A 570 -6.19 33.83 22.00
#